data_AF-A0A2A4KQZ7-F1
#
_entry.id   AF-A0A2A4KQZ7-F1
#
_cell.length_a   1.000
_cell.length_b   1.000
_cell.length_c   1.000
_cell.angle_alpha   90.00
_cell.angle_beta   90.00
_cell.angle_gamma   90.00
#
_symmetry.space_group_name_H-M   'P 1'
#
loop_
_entity.id
_entity.type
_entity.pdbx_description
1 polymer ?
#
loop_
_entity_poly.entity_id
_entity_poly.type
_entity_poly.pdbx_seq_one_letter_code
_entity_poly.pdbx_strand_id
1 'polypeptide(L)'
;MGRGLPARLPPRRPPYPTLVPRHPGAALMAHIYARTPEIIARHKDVALALDEIAFEVAARAEELLVQHRAEGDAEIDIEAGRIDRYVVLSDDRGQKAALSIEYGRDAYTTTRTDRHGNEFEVEVPAMDGLFILARAAGLPKKRKGKVKLD
;
A
#
# COMPACT_ATOMS: atom_id res chain seq x y z
N MET A 1 -57.63 7.91 -39.51
CA MET A 1 -56.19 8.11 -39.26
C MET A 1 -56.00 9.31 -38.34
N GLY A 2 -55.79 9.09 -37.04
CA GLY A 2 -55.49 10.16 -36.08
C GLY A 2 -54.04 10.05 -35.61
N ARG A 3 -53.21 11.07 -35.87
CA ARG A 3 -51.82 11.12 -35.36
C ARG A 3 -51.85 11.64 -33.92
N GLY A 4 -51.48 10.80 -32.97
CA GLY A 4 -51.30 11.18 -31.57
C GLY A 4 -50.05 12.05 -31.39
N LEU A 5 -50.19 13.16 -30.66
CA LEU A 5 -49.08 14.03 -30.27
C LEU A 5 -48.14 13.29 -29.30
N PRO A 6 -46.80 13.45 -29.40
CA PRO A 6 -45.88 12.82 -28.47
C PRO A 6 -46.06 13.44 -27.07
N ALA A 7 -46.30 12.58 -26.08
CA ALA A 7 -46.39 12.98 -24.68
C ALA A 7 -45.12 13.73 -24.26
N ARG A 8 -45.26 14.98 -23.83
CA ARG A 8 -44.17 15.74 -23.23
C ARG A 8 -43.71 14.99 -21.97
N LEU A 9 -42.47 14.54 -21.96
CA LEU A 9 -41.83 13.98 -20.76
C LEU A 9 -41.94 15.01 -19.63
N PRO A 10 -42.28 14.59 -18.40
CA PRO A 10 -42.33 15.49 -17.26
C PRO A 10 -40.94 16.12 -17.03
N PRO A 11 -40.86 17.35 -16.52
CA PRO A 11 -39.59 18.00 -16.23
C PRO A 11 -38.78 17.12 -15.28
N ARG A 12 -37.53 16.80 -15.65
CA ARG A 12 -36.58 16.09 -14.79
C ARG A 12 -36.41 16.89 -13.50
N ARG A 13 -37.03 16.42 -12.42
CA ARG A 13 -36.70 16.94 -11.08
C ARG A 13 -35.28 16.46 -10.75
N PRO A 14 -34.36 17.34 -10.33
CA PRO A 14 -33.06 16.90 -9.86
C PRO A 14 -33.26 15.97 -8.65
N PRO A 15 -32.58 14.81 -8.60
CA PRO A 15 -32.89 13.76 -7.63
C PRO A 15 -32.62 14.14 -6.17
N TYR A 16 -31.96 15.28 -5.89
CA TYR A 16 -31.59 15.69 -4.53
C TYR A 16 -31.63 17.22 -4.34
N PRO A 17 -32.80 17.83 -4.06
CA PRO A 17 -32.91 19.29 -3.91
C PRO A 17 -32.17 19.83 -2.67
N THR A 18 -31.92 18.99 -1.66
CA THR A 18 -31.27 19.37 -0.40
C THR A 18 -29.75 19.51 -0.48
N LEU A 19 -29.12 19.01 -1.56
CA LEU A 19 -27.66 19.08 -1.77
C LEU A 19 -27.23 20.27 -2.65
N VAL A 20 -28.17 20.89 -3.34
CA VAL A 20 -27.93 21.99 -4.30
C VAL A 20 -27.55 23.33 -3.65
N PRO A 21 -28.05 23.73 -2.45
CA PRO A 21 -27.85 25.11 -2.00
C PRO A 21 -26.47 25.42 -1.42
N ARG A 22 -25.53 24.47 -1.38
CA ARG A 22 -24.19 24.67 -0.77
C ARG A 22 -23.02 24.64 -1.75
N HIS A 23 -23.18 24.11 -2.97
CA HIS A 23 -22.10 23.98 -3.94
C HIS A 23 -22.63 24.08 -5.38
N PRO A 24 -21.99 24.84 -6.30
CA PRO A 24 -22.28 24.75 -7.73
C PRO A 24 -22.07 23.30 -8.21
N GLY A 25 -22.77 22.87 -9.27
CA GLY A 25 -22.83 21.45 -9.67
C GLY A 25 -21.48 20.72 -9.78
N ALA A 26 -20.42 21.42 -10.20
CA ALA A 26 -19.06 20.89 -10.24
C ALA A 26 -18.45 20.62 -8.85
N ALA A 27 -18.70 21.51 -7.88
CA ALA A 27 -18.23 21.36 -6.50
C ALA A 27 -19.00 20.26 -5.73
N LEU A 28 -20.29 20.07 -6.03
CA LEU A 28 -21.05 18.93 -5.50
C LEU A 28 -20.50 17.59 -6.02
N MET A 29 -20.22 17.50 -7.32
CA MET A 29 -19.62 16.31 -7.91
C MET A 29 -18.22 16.04 -7.33
N ALA A 30 -17.37 17.06 -7.20
CA ALA A 30 -16.06 16.92 -6.57
C ALA A 30 -16.16 16.41 -5.12
N HIS A 31 -17.13 16.90 -4.35
CA HIS A 31 -17.37 16.45 -2.98
C HIS A 31 -17.84 14.98 -2.92
N ILE A 32 -18.72 14.57 -3.85
CA ILE A 32 -19.18 13.17 -3.94
C ILE A 32 -18.00 12.27 -4.30
N TYR A 33 -17.24 12.59 -5.36
CA TYR A 33 -16.09 11.79 -5.78
C TYR A 33 -15.01 11.67 -4.70
N ALA A 34 -14.77 12.72 -3.93
CA ALA A 34 -13.82 12.68 -2.82
C ALA A 34 -14.24 11.70 -1.70
N ARG A 35 -15.54 11.46 -1.52
CA ARG A 35 -16.08 10.59 -0.47
C ARG A 35 -16.41 9.17 -0.94
N THR A 36 -16.60 8.98 -2.24
CA THR A 36 -16.94 7.67 -2.83
C THR A 36 -16.00 6.54 -2.40
N PRO A 37 -14.65 6.70 -2.41
CA PRO A 37 -13.75 5.64 -1.97
C PRO A 37 -13.96 5.21 -0.51
N GLU A 38 -14.21 6.18 0.38
CA GLU A 38 -14.45 5.89 1.80
C GLU A 38 -15.77 5.17 2.03
N ILE A 39 -16.81 5.53 1.27
CA ILE A 39 -18.11 4.85 1.33
C ILE A 39 -17.99 3.41 0.83
N ILE A 40 -17.30 3.19 -0.29
CA ILE A 40 -17.11 1.87 -0.87
C ILE A 40 -16.24 1.00 0.04
N ALA A 41 -15.10 1.51 0.51
CA ALA A 41 -14.16 0.75 1.34
C ALA A 41 -14.74 0.36 2.71
N ARG A 42 -15.71 1.10 3.23
CA ARG A 42 -16.43 0.77 4.47
C ARG A 42 -17.56 -0.22 4.27
N HIS A 43 -17.91 -0.55 3.02
CA HIS A 43 -18.88 -1.59 2.77
C HIS A 43 -18.32 -2.92 3.29
N LYS A 44 -19.13 -3.66 4.06
CA LYS A 44 -18.69 -4.88 4.75
C LYS A 44 -17.98 -5.86 3.82
N ASP A 45 -18.56 -6.12 2.66
CA ASP A 45 -18.01 -7.08 1.71
C ASP A 45 -16.69 -6.62 1.09
N VAL A 46 -16.50 -5.30 0.93
CA VAL A 46 -15.23 -4.74 0.44
C VAL A 46 -14.17 -4.84 1.52
N ALA A 47 -14.49 -4.48 2.76
CA ALA A 47 -13.57 -4.60 3.88
C ALA A 47 -13.12 -6.05 4.09
N LEU A 48 -14.06 -7.01 4.04
CA LEU A 48 -13.76 -8.43 4.15
C LEU A 48 -12.86 -8.91 3.00
N ALA A 49 -13.16 -8.52 1.76
CA ALA A 49 -12.32 -8.87 0.62
C ALA A 49 -10.89 -8.29 0.74
N LEU A 50 -10.74 -7.07 1.29
CA LEU A 50 -9.43 -6.48 1.57
C LEU A 50 -8.68 -7.25 2.66
N ASP A 51 -9.39 -7.69 3.72
CA ASP A 51 -8.80 -8.49 4.81
C ASP A 51 -8.33 -9.86 4.28
N GLU A 52 -9.13 -10.52 3.45
CA GLU A 52 -8.80 -11.81 2.83
C GLU A 52 -7.56 -11.71 1.92
N ILE A 53 -7.51 -10.69 1.06
CA ILE A 53 -6.36 -10.46 0.17
C ILE A 53 -5.11 -10.12 0.99
N ALA A 54 -5.23 -9.25 2.00
CA ALA A 54 -4.10 -8.89 2.85
C ALA A 54 -3.55 -10.11 3.60
N PHE A 55 -4.42 -10.97 4.11
CA PHE A 55 -4.04 -12.21 4.77
C PHE A 55 -3.34 -13.18 3.80
N GLU A 56 -3.87 -13.38 2.59
CA GLU A 56 -3.24 -14.24 1.58
C GLU A 56 -1.83 -13.75 1.22
N VAL A 57 -1.68 -12.44 1.01
CA VAL A 57 -0.37 -11.83 0.70
C VAL A 57 0.58 -11.96 1.89
N ALA A 58 0.11 -11.71 3.12
CA ALA A 58 0.93 -11.84 4.32
C ALA A 58 1.42 -13.28 4.53
N ALA A 59 0.54 -14.27 4.40
CA ALA A 59 0.90 -15.68 4.54
C ALA A 59 1.96 -16.10 3.51
N ARG A 60 1.82 -15.66 2.24
CA ARG A 60 2.84 -15.89 1.21
C ARG A 60 4.15 -15.18 1.49
N ALA A 61 4.09 -13.94 1.98
CA ALA A 61 5.28 -13.17 2.33
C ALA A 61 6.03 -13.84 3.49
N GLU A 62 5.30 -14.38 4.48
CA GLU A 62 5.89 -15.08 5.61
C GLU A 62 6.55 -16.39 5.17
N GLU A 63 5.91 -17.16 4.29
CA GLU A 63 6.51 -18.35 3.69
C GLU A 63 7.83 -18.00 2.97
N LEU A 64 7.81 -16.96 2.12
CA LEU A 64 9.01 -16.50 1.41
C LEU A 64 10.10 -16.01 2.36
N LEU A 65 9.72 -15.30 3.42
CA LEU A 65 10.67 -14.82 4.43
C LEU A 65 11.33 -15.99 5.14
N VAL A 66 10.56 -17.00 5.57
CA VAL A 66 11.09 -18.20 6.23
C VAL A 66 12.04 -18.99 5.32
N GLN A 67 11.73 -19.13 4.03
CA GLN A 67 12.61 -19.82 3.07
C GLN A 67 13.99 -19.16 2.93
N HIS A 68 14.08 -17.85 3.15
CA HIS A 68 15.31 -17.09 3.01
C HIS A 68 15.99 -16.77 4.36
N ARG A 69 15.35 -17.12 5.48
CA ARG A 69 15.83 -16.78 6.82
C ARG A 69 16.54 -17.97 7.45
N ALA A 70 17.84 -17.82 7.67
CA ALA A 70 18.58 -18.71 8.56
C ALA A 70 18.47 -18.22 10.02
N GLU A 71 18.63 -16.91 10.22
CA GLU A 71 18.53 -16.17 11.48
C GLU A 71 18.08 -14.72 11.17
N GLY A 72 17.50 -14.01 12.13
CA GLY A 72 17.10 -12.59 11.99
C GLY A 72 15.81 -12.28 12.76
N ASP A 73 15.43 -11.01 12.86
CA ASP A 73 14.26 -10.52 13.64
C ASP A 73 13.15 -9.91 12.77
N ALA A 74 13.30 -9.96 11.43
CA ALA A 74 12.31 -9.46 10.49
C ALA A 74 10.96 -10.19 10.59
N GLU A 75 9.85 -9.50 10.36
CA GLU A 75 8.52 -10.10 10.43
C GLU A 75 7.56 -9.49 9.41
N ILE A 76 6.47 -10.21 9.14
CA ILE A 76 5.39 -9.75 8.28
C ILE A 76 4.21 -9.36 9.16
N ASP A 77 3.79 -8.12 9.04
CA ASP A 77 2.63 -7.58 9.75
C ASP A 77 1.55 -7.12 8.78
N ILE A 78 0.31 -7.08 9.28
CA ILE A 78 -0.82 -6.47 8.58
C ILE A 78 -1.26 -5.24 9.36
N GLU A 79 -1.19 -4.07 8.71
CA GLU A 79 -1.69 -2.83 9.27
C GLU A 79 -2.98 -2.38 8.58
N ALA A 80 -3.95 -1.97 9.38
CA ALA A 80 -5.20 -1.42 8.90
C ALA A 80 -5.14 0.10 8.85
N GLY A 81 -5.25 0.66 7.64
CA GLY A 81 -5.52 2.07 7.42
C GLY A 81 -7.00 2.40 7.60
N ARG A 82 -7.37 3.65 7.33
CA ARG A 82 -8.77 4.12 7.40
C ARG A 82 -9.68 3.38 6.41
N ILE A 83 -9.15 3.07 5.23
CA ILE A 83 -9.85 2.42 4.12
C ILE A 83 -9.00 1.34 3.44
N ASP A 84 -7.75 1.20 3.86
CA ASP A 84 -6.72 0.39 3.22
C ASP A 84 -6.23 -0.72 4.16
N ARG A 85 -5.58 -1.72 3.58
CA ARG A 85 -4.80 -2.74 4.28
C ARG A 85 -3.39 -2.74 3.73
N TYR A 86 -2.42 -2.76 4.61
CA TYR A 86 -1.00 -2.80 4.27
C TYR A 86 -0.42 -4.10 4.77
N VAL A 87 0.37 -4.76 3.93
CA VAL A 87 1.27 -5.83 4.36
C VAL A 87 2.66 -5.23 4.48
N VAL A 88 3.23 -5.31 5.68
CA VAL A 88 4.46 -4.63 6.08
C VAL A 88 5.52 -5.67 6.35
N LEU A 89 6.70 -5.48 5.76
CA LEU A 89 7.92 -6.17 6.15
C LEU A 89 8.64 -5.28 7.17
N SER A 90 8.65 -5.70 8.43
CA SER A 90 9.36 -5.01 9.51
C SER A 90 10.67 -5.72 9.85
N ASP A 91 11.68 -4.98 10.28
CA ASP A 91 12.91 -5.49 10.91
C ASP A 91 13.29 -4.60 12.11
N ASP A 92 12.28 -4.07 12.80
CA ASP A 92 12.47 -3.09 13.87
C ASP A 92 13.18 -3.66 15.10
N ARG A 93 12.99 -4.97 15.35
CA ARG A 93 13.70 -5.71 16.40
C ARG A 93 15.14 -6.08 16.01
N GLY A 94 15.45 -6.01 14.71
CA GLY A 94 16.74 -6.38 14.14
C GLY A 94 17.60 -5.17 13.79
N GLN A 95 18.18 -5.18 12.59
CA GLN A 95 19.10 -4.15 12.12
C GLN A 95 18.39 -3.02 11.36
N LYS A 96 17.05 -2.98 11.41
CA LYS A 96 16.22 -2.06 10.61
C LYS A 96 16.53 -2.17 9.12
N ALA A 97 16.78 -3.40 8.67
CA ALA A 97 17.27 -3.71 7.33
C ALA A 97 16.16 -4.13 6.35
N ALA A 98 14.88 -3.99 6.71
CA ALA A 98 13.74 -4.41 5.88
C ALA A 98 13.83 -3.91 4.43
N LEU A 99 14.27 -2.67 4.21
CA LEU A 99 14.43 -2.11 2.87
C LEU A 99 15.54 -2.80 2.08
N SER A 100 16.64 -3.16 2.73
CA SER A 100 17.72 -3.92 2.13
C SER A 100 17.32 -5.37 1.86
N ILE A 101 16.50 -5.98 2.73
CA ILE A 101 15.94 -7.32 2.52
C ILE A 101 15.05 -7.34 1.27
N GLU A 102 14.16 -6.34 1.13
CA GLU A 102 13.23 -6.29 0.01
C GLU A 102 13.92 -5.95 -1.32
N TYR A 103 14.73 -4.89 -1.36
CA TYR A 103 15.27 -4.33 -2.62
C TYR A 103 16.75 -4.58 -2.86
N GLY A 104 17.45 -5.15 -1.87
CA GLY A 104 18.89 -5.31 -1.90
C GLY A 104 19.63 -4.06 -1.47
N ARG A 105 20.96 -4.14 -1.49
CA ARG A 105 21.87 -3.04 -1.22
C ARG A 105 23.20 -3.25 -1.94
N ASP A 106 23.86 -2.14 -2.28
CA ASP A 106 25.25 -2.17 -2.71
C ASP A 106 26.17 -2.32 -1.49
N ALA A 107 27.44 -2.69 -1.74
CA ALA A 107 28.44 -2.74 -0.68
C ALA A 107 28.74 -1.33 -0.16
N TYR A 108 28.91 -1.18 1.14
CA TYR A 108 29.27 0.10 1.77
C TYR A 108 30.09 -0.11 3.05
N THR A 109 30.91 0.88 3.39
CA THR A 109 31.67 0.89 4.64
C THR A 109 30.90 1.64 5.71
N THR A 110 30.89 1.12 6.93
CA THR A 110 30.27 1.77 8.08
C THR A 110 31.16 1.63 9.31
N THR A 111 31.19 2.67 10.14
CA THR A 111 31.93 2.63 11.40
C THR A 111 31.08 1.93 12.46
N ARG A 112 31.61 0.90 13.10
CA ARG A 112 31.01 0.25 14.25
C ARG A 112 31.87 0.47 15.50
N THR A 113 31.22 0.48 16.64
CA THR A 113 31.90 0.59 17.94
C THR A 113 32.00 -0.81 18.56
N ASP A 114 33.19 -1.19 18.98
CA ASP A 114 33.42 -2.43 19.73
C ASP A 114 32.92 -2.29 21.19
N ARG A 115 32.81 -3.41 21.91
CA ARG A 115 32.49 -3.49 23.35
C ARG A 115 33.44 -2.66 24.24
N HIS A 116 34.60 -2.28 23.72
CA HIS A 116 35.60 -1.45 24.39
C HIS A 116 35.54 0.04 24.02
N GLY A 117 34.56 0.46 23.21
CA GLY A 117 34.39 1.86 22.81
C GLY A 117 35.28 2.32 21.64
N ASN A 118 36.05 1.41 21.05
CA ASN A 118 36.87 1.71 19.87
C ASN A 118 36.01 1.67 18.61
N GLU A 119 36.19 2.65 17.73
CA GLU A 119 35.59 2.68 16.40
C GLU A 119 36.45 1.92 15.39
N PHE A 120 35.82 1.10 14.56
CA PHE A 120 36.46 0.41 13.46
C PHE A 120 35.57 0.39 12.22
N GLU A 121 36.18 0.44 11.04
CA GLU A 121 35.47 0.34 9.78
C GLU A 121 35.09 -1.12 9.49
N VAL A 122 33.83 -1.32 9.13
CA VAL A 122 33.30 -2.60 8.68
C VAL A 122 32.76 -2.43 7.28
N GLU A 123 33.24 -3.27 6.37
CA GLU A 123 32.65 -3.40 5.05
C GLU A 123 31.40 -4.28 5.13
N VAL A 124 30.26 -3.70 4.75
CA VAL A 124 29.00 -4.44 4.61
C VAL A 124 28.89 -4.86 3.15
N PRO A 125 28.82 -6.18 2.85
CA PRO A 125 28.78 -6.65 1.48
C PRO A 125 27.45 -6.30 0.81
N ALA A 126 27.51 -6.20 -0.52
CA ALA A 126 26.34 -6.10 -1.37
C ALA A 126 25.43 -7.32 -1.19
N MET A 127 24.14 -7.12 -1.38
CA MET A 127 23.13 -8.17 -1.26
C MET A 127 22.03 -7.93 -2.29
N ASP A 128 21.64 -8.99 -2.98
CA ASP A 128 20.49 -8.97 -3.87
C ASP A 128 19.19 -8.88 -3.06
N GLY A 129 18.22 -8.11 -3.58
CA GLY A 129 16.89 -8.01 -2.99
C GLY A 129 16.10 -9.30 -3.15
N LEU A 130 15.41 -9.70 -2.08
CA LEU A 130 14.57 -10.90 -2.08
C LEU A 130 13.19 -10.65 -2.72
N PHE A 131 12.76 -9.39 -2.75
CA PHE A 131 11.47 -8.94 -3.27
C PHE A 131 10.29 -9.74 -2.66
N ILE A 132 10.29 -9.91 -1.34
CA ILE A 132 9.33 -10.75 -0.61
C ILE A 132 7.92 -10.21 -0.82
N LEU A 133 7.69 -8.92 -0.56
CA LEU A 133 6.37 -8.31 -0.68
C LEU A 133 5.91 -8.26 -2.14
N ALA A 134 6.80 -7.87 -3.05
CA ALA A 134 6.45 -7.82 -4.47
C ALA A 134 6.08 -9.20 -5.03
N ARG A 135 6.82 -10.26 -4.64
CA ARG A 135 6.52 -11.64 -5.06
C ARG A 135 5.23 -12.16 -4.44
N ALA A 136 5.02 -11.93 -3.14
CA ALA A 136 3.81 -12.35 -2.44
C ALA A 136 2.54 -11.74 -3.04
N ALA A 137 2.61 -10.46 -3.46
CA ALA A 137 1.53 -9.73 -4.10
C ALA A 137 1.41 -9.97 -5.62
N GLY A 138 2.28 -10.77 -6.23
CA GLY A 138 2.28 -10.99 -7.68
C GLY A 138 2.63 -9.75 -8.51
N LEU A 139 3.35 -8.80 -7.91
CA LEU A 139 3.75 -7.54 -8.54
C LEU A 139 5.10 -7.67 -9.26
N PRO A 140 5.33 -6.91 -10.34
CA PRO A 140 6.63 -6.88 -10.99
C PRO A 140 7.70 -6.34 -10.04
N LYS A 141 8.89 -6.97 -10.04
CA LYS A 141 10.05 -6.51 -9.26
C LYS A 141 10.46 -5.11 -9.72
N LYS A 142 10.14 -4.09 -8.92
CA LYS A 142 10.57 -2.71 -9.17
C LYS A 142 11.88 -2.46 -8.43
N ARG A 143 12.97 -2.20 -9.15
CA ARG A 143 14.24 -1.81 -8.52
C ARG A 143 14.10 -0.46 -7.83
N LYS A 144 14.82 -0.27 -6.72
CA LYS A 144 14.93 1.03 -6.04
C LYS A 144 15.36 2.08 -7.09
N GLY A 145 14.55 3.11 -7.29
CA GLY A 145 14.91 4.20 -8.19
C GLY A 145 16.18 4.88 -7.69
N LYS A 146 17.10 5.24 -8.60
CA LYS A 146 18.24 6.07 -8.23
C LYS A 146 17.69 7.42 -7.74
N VAL A 147 17.89 7.74 -6.46
CA VAL A 147 17.65 9.09 -5.95
C VAL A 147 18.72 9.97 -6.58
N LYS A 148 18.32 10.89 -7.46
CA LYS A 148 19.21 11.98 -7.87
C LYS A 148 19.27 12.93 -6.68
N LEU A 149 20.45 13.02 -6.05
CA LEU A 149 20.79 14.13 -5.18
C LEU A 149 21.28 15.23 -6.12
N ASP A 150 20.45 16.24 -6.34
CA ASP A 150 20.84 17.51 -6.96
C ASP A 150 21.64 18.37 -5.96
#